data_AF-A0A0K2RCK6-F1
#
_entry.id   AF-A0A0K2RCK6-F1
#
_cell.length_a   1.000
_cell.length_b   1.000
_cell.length_c   1.000
_cell.angle_alpha   90.00
_cell.angle_beta   90.00
_cell.angle_gamma   90.00
#
_symmetry.space_group_name_H-M   'P 1'
#
loop_
_entity.id
_entity.type
_entity.pdbx_description
1 polymer ?
#
loop_
_entity_poly.entity_id
_entity_poly.type
_entity_poly.pdbx_seq_one_letter_code
_entity_poly.pdbx_strand_id
1 'polypeptide(L)'
;MSLSFHAPWGRTTGAVLPTGSAADQIVAAGSTLTATLIDAGAPAVLIPADEAGIDLSVMTGNLSEHLPRLVAARASAGLMMGLRKPEDPPQNAVPKVGVVAAPGDYIAADGTRIAADTHDLRVRMLSMLAPHPAIGLTSAVAVSLAAALPGSVVAKVLPRRSKLTKGAGFCASEHLPVSSPPRLSRTTTGTSAK
;
A
#
# COMPACT_ATOMS: atom_id res chain seq x y z
N MET A 1 15.75 -19.99 9.36
CA MET A 1 16.54 -18.81 8.99
C MET A 1 15.57 -17.64 8.82
N SER A 2 15.69 -16.59 9.61
CA SER A 2 14.83 -15.40 9.54
C SER A 2 15.57 -14.25 8.87
N LEU A 3 14.89 -13.52 7.97
CA LEU A 3 15.41 -12.30 7.35
C LEU A 3 14.71 -11.09 7.98
N SER A 4 15.49 -10.08 8.40
CA SER A 4 14.99 -8.85 9.00
C SER A 4 15.41 -7.64 8.18
N PHE A 5 14.51 -6.68 8.02
CA PHE A 5 14.80 -5.37 7.43
C PHE A 5 14.87 -4.31 8.53
N HIS A 6 15.97 -3.57 8.60
CA HIS A 6 16.13 -2.48 9.56
C HIS A 6 15.74 -1.14 8.93
N ALA A 7 14.75 -0.47 9.52
CA ALA A 7 14.19 0.80 9.04
C ALA A 7 13.93 0.86 7.52
N PRO A 8 13.19 -0.10 6.91
CA PRO A 8 12.98 -0.16 5.47
C PRO A 8 12.02 0.91 4.91
N TRP A 9 11.64 1.93 5.67
CA TRP A 9 10.57 2.86 5.32
C TRP A 9 11.07 4.28 5.06
N GLY A 10 10.34 5.03 4.23
CA GLY A 10 10.59 6.44 3.91
C GLY A 10 11.90 6.72 3.18
N ARG A 11 12.58 5.70 2.63
CA ARG A 11 13.90 5.84 2.02
C ARG A 11 13.86 6.48 0.64
N THR A 12 12.73 6.43 -0.06
CA THR A 12 12.58 6.97 -1.42
C THR A 12 11.88 8.34 -1.40
N THR A 13 10.90 8.51 -0.53
CA THR A 13 10.03 9.69 -0.47
C THR A 13 10.30 10.59 0.74
N GLY A 14 11.09 10.11 1.71
CA GLY A 14 11.38 10.82 2.96
C GLY A 14 10.37 10.57 4.09
N ALA A 15 9.27 9.87 3.84
CA ALA A 15 8.23 9.58 4.85
C ALA A 15 7.60 8.20 4.63
N VAL A 16 7.08 7.58 5.70
CA VAL A 16 6.34 6.30 5.60
C VAL A 16 5.09 6.46 4.73
N LEU A 17 4.35 7.53 4.96
CA LEU A 17 3.13 7.91 4.25
C LEU A 17 3.43 9.23 3.52
N PRO A 18 3.79 9.22 2.22
CA PRO A 18 4.22 10.42 1.52
C PRO A 18 3.16 11.53 1.46
N THR A 19 1.88 11.16 1.50
CA THR A 19 0.73 12.07 1.54
C THR A 19 0.38 12.56 2.95
N GLY A 20 0.95 11.94 3.99
CA GLY A 20 0.57 12.14 5.38
C GLY A 20 -0.71 11.40 5.82
N SER A 21 -1.40 10.72 4.91
CA SER A 21 -2.66 10.01 5.18
C SER A 21 -2.48 8.50 5.17
N ALA A 22 -3.17 7.78 6.06
CA ALA A 22 -3.16 6.31 6.05
C ALA A 22 -3.96 5.73 4.87
N ALA A 23 -4.95 6.48 4.38
CA ALA A 23 -5.73 6.17 3.18
C ALA A 23 -6.05 7.47 2.43
N ASP A 24 -5.91 7.43 1.11
CA ASP A 24 -6.15 8.52 0.17
C ASP A 24 -7.16 8.09 -0.90
N GLN A 25 -7.79 9.07 -1.54
CA GLN A 25 -8.60 8.85 -2.74
C GLN A 25 -7.72 9.08 -3.99
N ILE A 26 -7.62 8.07 -4.86
CA ILE A 26 -6.92 8.15 -6.14
C ILE A 26 -7.90 8.05 -7.30
N VAL A 27 -7.67 8.81 -8.38
CA VAL A 27 -8.48 8.71 -9.60
C VAL A 27 -7.77 7.79 -10.59
N ALA A 28 -8.43 6.71 -10.97
CA ALA A 28 -7.91 5.69 -11.87
C ALA A 28 -8.97 5.27 -12.89
N ALA A 29 -8.67 5.43 -14.17
CA ALA A 29 -9.53 5.03 -15.29
C ALA A 29 -10.99 5.49 -15.15
N GLY A 30 -11.21 6.74 -14.75
CA GLY A 30 -12.55 7.33 -14.59
C GLY A 30 -13.28 6.95 -13.29
N SER A 31 -12.63 6.22 -12.38
CA SER A 31 -13.16 5.86 -11.06
C SER A 31 -12.30 6.42 -9.94
N THR A 32 -12.90 6.68 -8.78
CA THR A 32 -12.17 6.99 -7.55
C THR A 32 -12.02 5.71 -6.74
N LEU A 33 -10.80 5.44 -6.27
CA LEU A 33 -10.44 4.29 -5.45
C LEU A 33 -9.83 4.78 -4.14
N THR A 34 -10.17 4.14 -3.03
CA THR A 34 -9.45 4.29 -1.77
C THR A 34 -8.14 3.52 -1.85
N ALA A 35 -7.03 4.11 -1.43
CA ALA A 35 -5.74 3.43 -1.43
C ALA A 35 -4.83 3.87 -0.28
N THR A 36 -3.96 2.98 0.17
CA THR A 36 -2.82 3.36 1.02
C THR A 36 -1.59 3.56 0.13
N LEU A 37 -0.99 4.76 0.21
CA LEU A 37 0.24 5.13 -0.47
C LEU A 37 1.36 5.09 0.56
N ILE A 38 2.26 4.11 0.45
CA ILE A 38 3.28 3.83 1.47
C ILE A 38 4.67 3.70 0.84
N ASP A 39 5.70 4.20 1.52
CA ASP A 39 7.10 3.98 1.16
C ASP A 39 7.75 3.05 2.19
N ALA A 40 7.75 1.76 1.90
CA ALA A 40 8.37 0.73 2.74
C ALA A 40 8.84 -0.47 1.92
N GLY A 41 10.13 -0.79 1.98
CA GLY A 41 10.81 -1.71 1.08
C GLY A 41 10.97 -1.11 -0.32
N ALA A 42 9.84 -0.78 -0.95
CA ALA A 42 9.75 0.10 -2.11
C ALA A 42 8.41 0.86 -2.04
N PRO A 43 8.29 2.05 -2.65
CA PRO A 43 7.00 2.74 -2.74
C PRO A 43 5.91 1.84 -3.33
N ALA A 44 4.74 1.83 -2.70
CA ALA A 44 3.62 0.98 -3.05
C ALA A 44 2.28 1.71 -2.90
N VAL A 45 1.35 1.37 -3.79
CA VAL A 45 -0.07 1.70 -3.70
C VAL A 45 -0.87 0.42 -3.53
N LEU A 46 -1.61 0.34 -2.42
CA LEU A 46 -2.42 -0.82 -2.03
C LEU A 46 -3.89 -0.41 -2.04
N ILE A 47 -4.74 -1.20 -2.70
CA ILE A 47 -6.14 -0.87 -2.99
C ILE A 47 -7.05 -2.00 -2.50
N PRO A 48 -8.22 -1.75 -1.90
CA PRO A 48 -9.20 -2.80 -1.64
C PRO A 48 -9.62 -3.52 -2.92
N ALA A 49 -9.61 -4.85 -2.91
CA ALA A 49 -9.93 -5.64 -4.09
C ALA A 49 -11.39 -5.48 -4.54
N ASP A 50 -12.32 -5.30 -3.60
CA ASP A 50 -13.73 -5.04 -3.85
C ASP A 50 -13.98 -3.70 -4.55
N GLU A 51 -13.34 -2.61 -4.12
CA GLU A 51 -13.40 -1.30 -4.80
C GLU A 51 -12.80 -1.36 -6.23
N ALA A 52 -11.75 -2.18 -6.39
CA ALA A 52 -11.13 -2.43 -7.69
C ALA A 52 -11.94 -3.40 -8.58
N GLY A 53 -12.97 -4.06 -8.03
CA GLY A 53 -13.77 -5.07 -8.72
C GLY A 53 -13.01 -6.36 -9.03
N ILE A 54 -12.00 -6.70 -8.25
CA ILE A 54 -11.10 -7.84 -8.46
C ILE A 54 -11.42 -8.94 -7.44
N ASP A 55 -11.77 -10.13 -7.93
CA ASP A 55 -11.91 -11.32 -7.09
C ASP A 55 -10.55 -11.99 -6.84
N LEU A 56 -10.26 -12.28 -5.57
CA LEU A 56 -9.05 -12.96 -5.12
C LEU A 56 -9.29 -14.44 -4.74
N SER A 57 -10.45 -15.01 -5.07
CA SER A 57 -10.78 -16.42 -4.83
C SER A 57 -10.00 -17.41 -5.71
N VAL A 58 -9.40 -16.95 -6.82
CA VAL A 58 -8.59 -17.78 -7.71
C VAL A 58 -7.30 -17.05 -8.07
N MET A 59 -6.16 -17.66 -7.76
CA MET A 59 -4.84 -17.05 -8.00
C MET A 59 -4.53 -16.89 -9.50
N THR A 60 -4.98 -17.81 -10.33
CA THR A 60 -4.88 -17.72 -11.80
C THR A 60 -5.99 -16.86 -12.43
N GLY A 61 -6.86 -16.26 -11.62
CA GLY A 61 -7.93 -15.37 -12.07
C GLY A 61 -7.41 -14.15 -12.84
N ASN A 62 -8.34 -13.41 -13.46
CA ASN A 62 -8.03 -12.48 -14.54
C ASN A 62 -7.54 -11.09 -14.08
N LEU A 63 -6.55 -11.03 -13.19
CA LEU A 63 -5.94 -9.76 -12.77
C LEU A 63 -5.45 -8.92 -13.96
N SER A 64 -5.10 -9.57 -15.07
CA SER A 64 -4.72 -8.95 -16.34
C SER A 64 -5.84 -8.13 -16.98
N GLU A 65 -7.12 -8.51 -16.85
CA GLU A 65 -8.27 -7.69 -17.31
C GLU A 65 -8.31 -6.33 -16.60
N HIS A 66 -7.84 -6.27 -15.35
CA HIS A 66 -7.80 -5.05 -14.56
C HIS A 66 -6.50 -4.26 -14.73
N LEU A 67 -5.58 -4.72 -15.59
CA LEU A 67 -4.28 -4.09 -15.82
C LEU A 67 -4.39 -2.58 -16.16
N PRO A 68 -5.27 -2.13 -17.08
CA PRO A 68 -5.38 -0.70 -17.38
C PRO A 68 -5.74 0.15 -16.15
N ARG A 69 -6.66 -0.36 -15.32
CA ARG A 69 -7.10 0.34 -14.09
C ARG A 69 -5.99 0.40 -13.05
N LEU A 70 -5.28 -0.71 -12.84
CA LEU A 70 -4.16 -0.77 -11.89
C LEU A 70 -2.95 0.06 -12.35
N VAL A 71 -2.69 0.13 -13.66
CA VAL A 71 -1.66 1.02 -14.23
C VAL A 71 -2.05 2.49 -14.04
N ALA A 72 -3.31 2.86 -14.28
CA ALA A 72 -3.79 4.21 -14.02
C ALA A 72 -3.69 4.58 -12.53
N ALA A 73 -4.06 3.67 -11.64
CA ALA A 73 -3.92 3.84 -10.19
C ALA A 73 -2.45 4.05 -9.78
N ARG A 74 -1.53 3.26 -10.34
CA ARG A 74 -0.07 3.44 -10.15
C ARG A 74 0.40 4.83 -10.58
N ALA A 75 -0.03 5.28 -11.76
CA ALA A 75 0.38 6.58 -12.30
C ALA A 75 -0.13 7.75 -11.43
N SER A 76 -1.38 7.67 -10.95
CA SER A 76 -1.97 8.64 -10.02
C SER A 76 -1.22 8.66 -8.68
N ALA A 77 -0.97 7.50 -8.10
CA ALA A 77 -0.20 7.38 -6.86
C ALA A 77 1.22 7.94 -7.00
N GLY A 78 1.90 7.67 -8.12
CA GLY A 78 3.24 8.21 -8.38
C GLY A 78 3.30 9.73 -8.34
N LEU A 79 2.25 10.42 -8.79
CA LEU A 79 2.15 11.89 -8.68
C LEU A 79 1.92 12.32 -7.24
N MET A 80 0.96 11.69 -6.54
CA MET A 80 0.63 12.03 -5.16
C MET A 80 1.79 11.77 -4.18
N MET A 81 2.62 10.77 -4.47
CA MET A 81 3.81 10.42 -3.68
C MET A 81 5.04 11.27 -4.03
N GLY A 82 4.94 12.17 -5.02
CA GLY A 82 6.08 12.96 -5.50
C GLY A 82 7.18 12.14 -6.20
N LEU A 83 6.86 10.94 -6.68
CA LEU A 83 7.80 10.03 -7.35
C LEU A 83 7.98 10.36 -8.84
N ARG A 84 7.05 11.13 -9.40
CA ARG A 84 7.11 11.66 -10.76
C ARG A 84 6.37 12.99 -10.85
N LYS A 85 6.68 13.76 -11.87
CA LYS A 85 5.96 14.97 -12.27
C LYS A 85 4.87 14.64 -13.31
N PRO A 86 3.84 15.48 -13.47
CA PRO A 86 2.79 15.28 -14.47
C PRO A 86 3.31 15.04 -15.89
N GLU A 87 4.38 15.75 -16.27
CA GLU A 87 5.03 15.69 -17.59
C GLU A 87 5.88 14.44 -17.82
N ASP A 88 6.25 13.70 -16.77
CA ASP A 88 7.08 12.50 -16.92
C ASP A 88 6.29 11.37 -17.58
N PRO A 89 6.91 10.47 -18.36
CA PRO A 89 6.23 9.27 -18.83
C PRO A 89 5.78 8.39 -17.65
N PRO A 90 4.66 7.64 -17.77
CA PRO A 90 4.24 6.69 -16.75
C PRO A 90 5.33 5.65 -16.44
N GLN A 91 5.57 5.40 -15.15
CA GLN A 91 6.54 4.40 -14.70
C GLN A 91 5.90 3.01 -14.63
N ASN A 92 6.64 1.99 -15.08
CA ASN A 92 6.14 0.61 -15.13
C ASN A 92 6.36 -0.19 -13.83
N ALA A 93 7.22 0.31 -12.94
CA ALA A 93 7.71 -0.46 -11.79
C ALA A 93 7.48 0.18 -10.42
N VAL A 94 7.47 1.52 -10.34
CA VAL A 94 7.41 2.29 -9.09
C VAL A 94 6.31 3.36 -9.24
N PRO A 95 5.43 3.54 -8.23
CA PRO A 95 5.25 2.65 -7.09
C PRO A 95 4.80 1.23 -7.52
N LYS A 96 5.04 0.23 -6.69
CA LYS A 96 4.39 -1.09 -6.80
C LYS A 96 2.88 -0.89 -6.67
N VAL A 97 2.07 -1.69 -7.35
CA VAL A 97 0.60 -1.62 -7.25
C VAL A 97 0.04 -3.00 -7.02
N GLY A 98 -0.95 -3.09 -6.15
CA GLY A 98 -1.68 -4.31 -5.92
C GLY A 98 -2.95 -4.09 -5.15
N VAL A 99 -3.70 -5.18 -5.02
CA VAL A 99 -4.95 -5.22 -4.28
C VAL A 99 -4.83 -6.09 -3.04
N VAL A 100 -5.62 -5.73 -2.04
CA VAL A 100 -5.74 -6.45 -0.77
C VAL A 100 -7.20 -6.78 -0.48
N ALA A 101 -7.44 -7.93 0.14
CA ALA A 101 -8.76 -8.33 0.60
C ALA A 101 -8.66 -9.05 1.94
N ALA A 102 -9.79 -9.10 2.64
CA ALA A 102 -9.94 -9.89 3.85
C ALA A 102 -9.61 -11.37 3.59
N PRO A 103 -9.23 -12.14 4.62
CA PRO A 103 -8.99 -13.56 4.47
C PRO A 103 -10.26 -14.24 3.94
N GLY A 104 -10.04 -15.22 3.07
CA GLY A 104 -11.09 -15.95 2.37
C GLY A 104 -10.48 -17.15 1.68
N ASP A 105 -11.28 -18.18 1.44
CA ASP A 105 -10.83 -19.34 0.71
C ASP A 105 -10.37 -18.93 -0.69
N TYR A 106 -9.29 -19.56 -1.18
CA TYR A 106 -8.86 -19.38 -2.55
C TYR A 106 -8.22 -20.63 -3.14
N ILE A 107 -8.18 -20.68 -4.47
CA ILE A 107 -7.46 -21.70 -5.24
C ILE A 107 -6.10 -21.15 -5.64
N ALA A 108 -5.03 -21.79 -5.19
CA ALA A 108 -3.65 -21.46 -5.51
C ALA A 108 -3.32 -21.79 -6.98
N ALA A 109 -2.15 -21.34 -7.45
CA ALA A 109 -1.74 -21.51 -8.85
C ALA A 109 -1.60 -22.99 -9.28
N ASP A 110 -1.34 -23.89 -8.34
CA ASP A 110 -1.23 -25.34 -8.55
C ASP A 110 -2.58 -26.08 -8.38
N GLY A 111 -3.68 -25.35 -8.17
CA GLY A 111 -5.00 -25.92 -7.94
C GLY A 111 -5.31 -26.26 -6.49
N THR A 112 -4.36 -26.10 -5.57
CA THR A 112 -4.57 -26.36 -4.15
C THR A 112 -5.60 -25.39 -3.56
N ARG A 113 -6.60 -25.91 -2.84
CA ARG A 113 -7.51 -25.08 -2.05
C ARG A 113 -6.81 -24.65 -0.76
N ILE A 114 -6.83 -23.35 -0.51
CA ILE A 114 -6.30 -22.72 0.69
C ILE A 114 -7.47 -22.16 1.49
N ALA A 115 -7.58 -22.55 2.76
CA ALA A 115 -8.69 -22.15 3.64
C ALA A 115 -8.45 -20.77 4.27
N ALA A 116 -9.52 -20.01 4.46
CA ALA A 116 -9.47 -18.64 4.97
C ALA A 116 -8.77 -18.50 6.33
N ASP A 117 -8.87 -19.50 7.20
CA ASP A 117 -8.29 -19.51 8.56
C ASP A 117 -6.77 -19.74 8.60
N THR A 118 -6.16 -20.03 7.45
CA THR A 118 -4.71 -20.26 7.34
C THR A 118 -3.90 -19.00 7.03
N HIS A 119 -4.57 -17.86 6.78
CA HIS A 119 -3.94 -16.60 6.39
C HIS A 119 -4.69 -15.40 6.97
N ASP A 120 -3.99 -14.28 7.17
CA ASP A 120 -4.60 -13.06 7.74
C ASP A 120 -5.25 -12.13 6.71
N LEU A 121 -4.85 -12.24 5.43
CA LEU A 121 -5.36 -11.45 4.30
C LEU A 121 -4.97 -12.09 2.97
N ARG A 122 -5.61 -11.65 1.89
CA ARG A 122 -5.22 -11.98 0.50
C ARG A 122 -4.63 -10.76 -0.17
N VAL A 123 -3.55 -10.96 -0.94
CA VAL A 123 -2.85 -9.88 -1.65
C VAL A 123 -2.49 -10.34 -3.05
N ARG A 124 -2.67 -9.46 -4.04
CA ARG A 124 -2.13 -9.64 -5.39
C ARG A 124 -1.44 -8.38 -5.87
N MET A 125 -0.19 -8.54 -6.30
CA MET A 125 0.65 -7.44 -6.80
C MET A 125 0.88 -7.57 -8.30
N LEU A 126 0.98 -6.45 -8.99
CA LEU A 126 1.57 -6.39 -10.33
C LEU A 126 3.08 -6.17 -10.25
N SER A 127 3.83 -6.83 -11.13
CA SER A 127 5.24 -6.61 -11.40
C SER A 127 5.43 -6.44 -12.90
N MET A 128 5.99 -5.31 -13.33
CA MET A 128 6.27 -5.03 -14.76
C MET A 128 5.08 -5.34 -15.67
N LEU A 129 3.88 -4.88 -15.27
CA LEU A 129 2.61 -5.05 -16.00
C LEU A 129 2.03 -6.48 -16.05
N ALA A 130 2.62 -7.45 -15.34
CA ALA A 130 2.06 -8.79 -15.18
C ALA A 130 1.73 -9.08 -13.71
N PRO A 131 0.79 -10.00 -13.42
CA PRO A 131 0.62 -10.52 -12.07
C PRO A 131 1.93 -11.11 -11.55
N HIS A 132 2.33 -10.74 -10.34
CA HIS A 132 3.44 -11.42 -9.68
C HIS A 132 3.02 -12.86 -9.38
N PRO A 133 3.88 -13.88 -9.59
CA PRO A 133 3.55 -15.28 -9.33
C PRO A 133 3.36 -15.62 -7.84
N ALA A 134 3.50 -14.63 -6.97
CA ALA A 134 3.47 -14.72 -5.51
C ALA A 134 3.38 -13.27 -4.99
N ILE A 135 4.34 -12.84 -4.17
CA ILE A 135 4.54 -11.43 -3.79
C ILE A 135 6.04 -11.11 -3.84
N GLY A 136 6.39 -9.91 -4.33
CA GLY A 136 7.78 -9.43 -4.28
C GLY A 136 8.16 -9.04 -2.86
N LEU A 137 9.40 -9.32 -2.44
CA LEU A 137 9.84 -9.11 -1.06
C LEU A 137 9.64 -7.66 -0.56
N THR A 138 9.95 -6.66 -1.39
CA THR A 138 9.70 -5.25 -1.05
C THR A 138 8.22 -4.91 -0.93
N SER A 139 7.35 -5.54 -1.73
CA SER A 139 5.90 -5.40 -1.59
C SER A 139 5.38 -6.08 -0.32
N ALA A 140 5.96 -7.21 0.09
CA ALA A 140 5.61 -7.86 1.36
C ALA A 140 5.95 -6.96 2.56
N VAL A 141 7.08 -6.23 2.51
CA VAL A 141 7.42 -5.21 3.52
C VAL A 141 6.38 -4.08 3.54
N ALA A 142 5.99 -3.55 2.37
CA ALA A 142 4.96 -2.51 2.27
C ALA A 142 3.61 -2.95 2.87
N VAL A 143 3.15 -4.15 2.53
CA VAL A 143 1.91 -4.73 3.07
C VAL A 143 2.00 -4.90 4.58
N SER A 144 3.13 -5.43 5.08
CA SER A 144 3.34 -5.66 6.50
C SER A 144 3.33 -4.36 7.31
N LEU A 145 3.97 -3.31 6.81
CA LEU A 145 3.95 -2.01 7.48
C LEU A 145 2.57 -1.36 7.39
N ALA A 146 1.90 -1.43 6.23
CA ALA A 146 0.54 -0.93 6.09
C ALA A 146 -0.44 -1.65 7.05
N ALA A 147 -0.31 -2.96 7.24
CA ALA A 147 -1.08 -3.74 8.20
C ALA A 147 -0.96 -3.21 9.65
N ALA A 148 0.20 -2.65 10.01
CA ALA A 148 0.45 -2.06 11.33
C ALA A 148 0.01 -0.60 11.45
N LEU A 149 -0.39 0.07 10.36
CA LEU A 149 -0.82 1.47 10.35
C LEU A 149 -2.34 1.58 10.49
N PRO A 150 -2.87 2.06 11.63
CA PRO A 150 -4.31 2.25 11.82
C PRO A 150 -4.90 3.14 10.72
N GLY A 151 -6.04 2.73 10.17
CA GLY A 151 -6.74 3.47 9.12
C GLY A 151 -6.26 3.16 7.70
N SER A 152 -5.15 2.43 7.52
CA SER A 152 -4.73 1.96 6.20
C SER A 152 -5.77 0.98 5.62
N VAL A 153 -5.80 0.86 4.29
CA VAL A 153 -6.70 -0.10 3.64
C VAL A 153 -6.35 -1.54 4.00
N VAL A 154 -5.07 -1.82 4.27
CA VAL A 154 -4.61 -3.15 4.71
C VAL A 154 -5.10 -3.44 6.12
N ALA A 155 -4.94 -2.50 7.05
CA ALA A 155 -5.42 -2.66 8.43
C ALA A 155 -6.94 -2.85 8.50
N LYS A 156 -7.70 -2.23 7.58
CA LYS A 156 -9.16 -2.37 7.49
C LYS A 156 -9.63 -3.75 7.06
N VAL A 157 -8.86 -4.47 6.25
CA VAL A 157 -9.23 -5.82 5.77
C VAL A 157 -8.77 -6.94 6.68
N LEU A 158 -7.90 -6.66 7.66
CA LEU A 158 -7.47 -7.65 8.62
C LEU A 158 -8.63 -8.08 9.54
N PRO A 159 -8.66 -9.36 9.96
CA PRO A 159 -9.60 -9.81 10.96
C PRO A 159 -9.43 -8.99 12.25
N ARG A 160 -10.56 -8.55 12.84
CA ARG A 160 -10.52 -7.93 14.17
C ARG A 160 -9.97 -8.97 15.14
N ARG A 161 -8.79 -8.73 15.72
CA ARG A 161 -8.29 -9.57 16.81
C ARG A 161 -9.32 -9.55 17.94
N SER A 162 -10.04 -10.65 18.14
CA SER A 162 -10.72 -10.91 19.39
C SER A 162 -9.64 -10.99 20.48
N LYS A 163 -9.95 -10.45 21.67
CA LYS A 163 -9.01 -10.20 22.78
C LYS A 163 -7.93 -11.28 22.91
N LEU A 164 -6.65 -10.87 22.86
CA LEU A 164 -5.50 -11.71 23.21
C LEU A 164 -5.75 -12.36 24.58
N THR A 165 -5.82 -13.68 24.64
CA THR A 165 -5.47 -14.40 25.87
C THR A 165 -3.98 -14.16 26.12
N LYS A 166 -3.64 -13.64 27.31
CA LYS A 166 -2.29 -13.28 27.75
C LYS A 166 -1.26 -14.37 27.36
N GLY A 167 -0.25 -13.99 26.57
CA GLY A 167 0.88 -14.88 26.29
C GLY A 167 1.61 -14.65 24.97
N ALA A 168 1.90 -13.41 24.58
CA ALA A 168 2.88 -13.14 23.54
C ALA A 168 3.52 -11.77 23.83
N GLY A 169 4.78 -11.77 24.25
CA GLY A 169 5.54 -10.55 24.49
C GLY A 169 5.76 -9.82 23.17
N PHE A 170 5.08 -8.69 23.00
CA PHE A 170 5.49 -7.67 22.05
C PHE A 170 6.59 -6.85 22.71
N CYS A 171 7.83 -6.97 22.22
CA CYS A 171 8.88 -6.02 22.53
C CYS A 171 8.59 -4.75 21.71
N ALA A 172 7.81 -3.84 22.28
CA ALA A 172 7.51 -2.54 21.70
C ALA A 172 8.52 -1.51 22.24
N SER A 173 9.53 -1.21 21.44
CA SER A 173 10.22 0.07 21.40
C SER A 173 10.81 0.14 19.99
N GLU A 174 10.25 0.92 19.07
CA GLU A 174 10.51 2.35 18.94
C GLU A 174 9.29 3.05 18.30
N HIS A 175 9.04 4.29 18.72
CA HIS A 175 7.98 5.13 18.15
C HIS A 175 8.22 5.35 16.65
N LEU A 176 7.23 5.04 15.81
CA LEU A 176 7.17 5.54 14.44
C LEU A 176 7.00 7.08 14.50
N PRO A 177 7.95 7.88 14.01
CA PRO A 177 7.80 9.32 14.01
C PRO A 177 6.77 9.72 12.94
N VAL A 178 5.60 10.16 13.38
CA VAL A 178 4.67 10.93 12.54
C VAL A 178 5.23 12.36 12.50
N SER A 179 6.00 12.70 11.48
CA SER A 179 6.47 14.09 11.31
C SER A 179 5.26 14.98 10.98
N SER A 180 5.05 16.01 11.81
CA SER A 180 4.04 17.03 11.56
C SER A 180 4.46 17.93 10.38
N PRO A 181 3.53 18.43 9.55
CA PRO A 181 3.88 19.30 8.44
C PRO A 181 4.48 20.64 8.93
N PRO A 182 5.39 21.26 8.15
CA PRO A 182 6.02 22.52 8.53
C PRO A 182 4.98 23.64 8.59
N ARG A 183 4.96 24.33 9.73
CA ARG A 183 4.12 25.51 9.98
C ARG A 183 4.70 26.68 9.16
N LEU A 184 4.03 27.09 8.08
CA LEU A 184 4.39 28.31 7.35
C LEU A 184 4.23 29.53 8.29
N SER A 185 5.34 30.12 8.70
CA SER A 185 5.33 31.45 9.32
C SER A 185 5.08 32.49 8.23
N ARG A 186 3.91 33.17 8.29
CA ARG A 186 3.65 34.37 7.50
C ARG A 186 4.57 35.48 8.00
N THR A 187 5.65 35.75 7.29
CA THR A 187 6.38 37.02 7.42
C THR A 187 5.55 38.10 6.74
N THR A 188 4.88 38.92 7.54
CA THR A 188 4.41 40.24 7.13
C THR A 188 5.60 41.17 7.05
N THR A 189 6.13 41.43 5.86
CA THR A 189 6.98 42.60 5.63
C THR A 189 6.07 43.76 5.24
N GLY A 190 6.03 44.75 6.14
CA GLY A 190 5.25 45.95 6.02
C GLY A 190 5.77 46.88 4.92
N THR A 191 4.80 47.58 4.35
CA THR A 191 4.93 48.80 3.56
C THR A 191 5.75 49.84 4.31
N SER A 192 6.69 50.50 3.64
CA SER A 192 6.96 51.91 3.92
C SER A 192 7.40 52.64 2.66
N ALA A 193 6.68 53.71 2.36
CA ALA A 193 6.94 54.66 1.32
C ALA A 193 7.77 55.82 1.88
N LYS A 194 8.87 56.15 1.19
CA LYS A 194 9.36 57.49 0.80
C LYS A 194 10.81 57.39 0.36
#